data_AF-Q6R8I8-F1
#
_entry.id   AF-Q6R8I8-F1
#
_cell.length_a   1.000
_cell.length_b   1.000
_cell.length_c   1.000
_cell.angle_alpha   90.00
_cell.angle_beta   90.00
_cell.angle_gamma   90.00
#
_symmetry.space_group_name_H-M   'P 1'
#
loop_
_entity.id
_entity.type
_entity.pdbx_description
1 polymer ?
#
loop_
_entity_poly.entity_id
_entity_poly.type
_entity_poly.pdbx_seq_one_letter_code
_entity_poly.pdbx_strand_id
1 'polypeptide(L)'
;NFDLVGNNFPVFFIRDGIKFPDMVHALKPNPKSHIQEFWRILDFFSHHPESLHMFTFLFDDIGVPQDYRHMDGSGVNTYTLIDKA
;
A
#
# COMPACT_ATOMS: atom_id res chain seq x y z
N ASN A 1 1.46 -22.33 12.29
CA ASN A 1 2.48 -21.32 11.91
C ASN A 1 2.05 -19.96 12.42
N PHE A 2 2.99 -19.04 12.58
CA PHE A 2 2.75 -17.63 12.89
C PHE A 2 3.32 -16.80 11.74
N ASP A 3 2.45 -16.12 10.99
CA ASP A 3 2.82 -15.45 9.75
C ASP A 3 2.60 -13.94 9.88
N LEU A 4 3.69 -13.16 9.92
CA LEU A 4 3.63 -11.70 9.91
C LEU A 4 3.77 -11.21 8.46
N VAL A 5 2.63 -11.04 7.80
CA VAL A 5 2.56 -10.57 6.40
C VAL A 5 2.55 -9.04 6.38
N GLY A 6 3.73 -8.46 6.26
CA GLY A 6 3.96 -7.01 6.30
C GLY A 6 4.37 -6.38 4.97
N ASN A 7 4.73 -5.10 5.04
CA ASN A 7 5.28 -4.31 3.94
C ASN A 7 6.47 -3.47 4.43
N ASN A 8 7.19 -2.79 3.54
CA ASN A 8 8.28 -1.90 3.91
C ASN A 8 7.80 -0.57 4.54
N PHE A 9 6.61 -0.09 4.17
CA PHE A 9 6.02 1.12 4.74
C PHE A 9 5.09 0.81 5.93
N PRO A 10 4.97 1.73 6.92
CA PRO A 10 4.14 1.50 8.10
C PRO A 10 2.65 1.80 7.90
N VAL A 11 2.27 2.33 6.73
CA VAL A 11 0.89 2.72 6.40
C VAL A 11 0.48 2.14 5.05
N PHE A 12 -0.80 2.31 4.70
CA PHE A 12 -1.36 1.84 3.43
C PHE A 12 -2.26 2.89 2.81
N PHE A 13 -2.58 2.73 1.53
CA PHE A 13 -3.37 3.69 0.76
C PHE A 13 -4.84 3.77 1.18
N ILE A 14 -5.39 2.70 1.76
CA ILE A 14 -6.80 2.57 2.12
C ILE A 14 -6.94 2.10 3.55
N ARG A 15 -8.09 2.41 4.15
CA ARG A 15 -8.45 2.02 5.52
C ARG A 15 -9.67 1.09 5.61
N ASP A 16 -10.19 0.65 4.46
CA ASP A 16 -11.32 -0.27 4.34
C ASP A 16 -10.98 -1.35 3.31
N GLY A 17 -11.07 -2.61 3.71
CA GLY A 17 -10.74 -3.77 2.86
C GLY A 17 -11.63 -3.92 1.62
N ILE A 18 -12.86 -3.39 1.63
CA ILE A 18 -13.78 -3.44 0.48
C ILE A 18 -13.17 -2.73 -0.74
N LYS A 19 -12.39 -1.66 -0.51
CA LYS A 19 -11.76 -0.86 -1.57
C LYS A 19 -10.52 -1.51 -2.19
N PHE A 20 -10.02 -2.60 -1.60
CA PHE A 20 -8.75 -3.21 -2.01
C PHE A 20 -8.74 -3.69 -3.47
N PRO A 21 -9.78 -4.40 -3.99
CA PRO A 21 -9.80 -4.81 -5.38
C PRO A 21 -9.79 -3.61 -6.34
N ASP A 22 -10.55 -2.55 -6.05
CA ASP A 22 -10.63 -1.35 -6.88
C ASP A 22 -9.29 -0.60 -6.92
N MET A 23 -8.64 -0.44 -5.76
CA MET A 23 -7.30 0.13 -5.66
C MET A 23 -6.29 -0.67 -6.50
N VAL A 24 -6.29 -2.00 -6.38
CA VAL A 24 -5.39 -2.87 -7.17
C VAL A 24 -5.70 -2.78 -8.67
N HIS A 25 -6.97 -2.69 -9.07
CA HIS A 25 -7.36 -2.50 -10.46
C HIS A 25 -6.90 -1.14 -11.02
N ALA A 26 -6.94 -0.08 -10.22
CA ALA A 26 -6.45 1.24 -10.59
C ALA A 26 -4.92 1.27 -10.78
N LEU A 27 -4.18 0.55 -9.92
CA LEU A 27 -2.72 0.42 -9.99
C LEU A 27 -2.21 -0.49 -11.12
N LYS A 28 -3.07 -1.36 -11.67
CA LYS A 28 -2.72 -2.32 -12.73
C LYS A 28 -2.97 -1.78 -14.14
N PRO A 29 -2.36 -2.40 -15.18
CA PRO A 29 -2.61 -2.04 -16.58
C PRO A 29 -4.09 -2.03 -16.96
N ASN A 30 -4.43 -1.16 -17.91
CA ASN A 30 -5.78 -1.07 -18.47
C ASN A 30 -6.19 -2.42 -19.09
N PRO A 31 -7.41 -2.91 -18.82
CA PRO A 31 -7.84 -4.25 -19.28
C PRO A 31 -7.98 -4.36 -20.80
N LYS A 32 -8.11 -3.24 -21.52
CA LYS A 32 -8.23 -3.20 -22.99
C LYS A 32 -6.86 -3.09 -23.68
N SER A 33 -6.00 -2.19 -23.21
CA SER A 33 -4.71 -1.91 -23.85
C SER A 33 -3.54 -2.69 -23.25
N HIS A 34 -3.71 -3.24 -22.04
CA HIS A 34 -2.65 -3.86 -21.24
C HIS A 34 -1.46 -2.92 -20.94
N ILE A 35 -1.70 -1.61 -20.96
CA ILE A 35 -0.70 -0.58 -20.64
C ILE A 35 -1.05 0.06 -19.29
N GLN A 36 -0.04 0.32 -18.45
CA GLN A 36 -0.24 1.06 -17.21
C GLN A 36 -0.44 2.54 -17.52
N GLU A 37 -1.52 3.11 -16.99
CA GLU A 37 -1.94 4.48 -17.28
C GLU A 37 -2.01 5.27 -15.98
N PHE A 38 -1.13 6.25 -15.81
CA PHE A 38 -0.99 7.00 -14.55
C PHE A 38 -2.27 7.75 -14.16
N TRP A 39 -3.06 8.20 -15.14
CA TRP A 39 -4.32 8.89 -14.88
C TRP A 39 -5.34 7.99 -14.15
N ARG A 40 -5.31 6.66 -14.34
CA ARG A 40 -6.21 5.72 -13.63
C ARG A 40 -5.85 5.61 -12.15
N ILE A 41 -4.56 5.68 -11.83
CA ILE A 41 -4.05 5.71 -10.46
C ILE A 41 -4.55 6.97 -9.76
N LEU A 42 -4.31 8.13 -10.37
CA LEU A 42 -4.72 9.41 -9.80
C LEU A 42 -6.24 9.60 -9.75
N ASP A 43 -7.00 9.08 -10.73
CA ASP A 43 -8.46 9.11 -10.73
C ASP A 43 -9.02 8.44 -9.48
N PHE A 44 -8.63 7.19 -9.21
CA PHE A 44 -9.04 6.48 -8.00
C PHE A 44 -8.64 7.24 -6.73
N PHE A 45 -7.39 7.68 -6.63
CA PHE A 45 -6.89 8.31 -5.41
C PHE A 45 -7.36 9.74 -5.17
N SER A 46 -7.76 10.47 -6.21
CA SER A 46 -8.39 11.79 -6.08
C SER A 46 -9.71 11.75 -5.31
N HIS A 47 -10.37 10.59 -5.29
CA HIS A 47 -11.60 10.34 -4.52
C HIS A 47 -11.33 9.71 -3.14
N HIS A 48 -10.06 9.44 -2.80
CA HIS A 48 -9.63 8.72 -1.60
C HIS A 48 -8.54 9.50 -0.87
N PRO A 49 -8.86 10.64 -0.22
CA PRO A 49 -7.86 11.49 0.42
C PRO A 49 -7.13 10.79 1.59
N GLU A 50 -7.67 9.69 2.13
CA GLU A 50 -6.95 8.84 3.11
C GLU A 50 -5.62 8.29 2.57
N SER A 51 -5.46 8.22 1.25
CA SER A 51 -4.25 7.71 0.58
C SER A 51 -3.05 8.65 0.65
N LEU A 52 -3.26 9.93 0.96
CA LEU A 52 -2.22 10.96 0.87
C LEU A 52 -1.02 10.67 1.78
N HIS A 53 -1.25 10.10 2.96
CA HIS A 53 -0.16 9.72 3.86
C HIS A 53 0.72 8.62 3.26
N MET A 54 0.14 7.63 2.57
CA MET A 54 0.94 6.60 1.88
C MET A 54 1.70 7.19 0.69
N PHE A 55 1.13 8.17 -0.01
CA PHE A 55 1.84 8.86 -1.09
C PHE A 55 3.08 9.60 -0.64
N THR A 56 3.13 10.14 0.59
CA THR A 56 4.36 10.76 1.10
C THR A 56 5.49 9.75 1.25
N PHE A 57 5.20 8.46 1.50
CA PHE A 57 6.23 7.41 1.51
C PHE A 57 6.57 6.94 0.10
N LEU A 58 5.56 6.71 -0.76
CA LEU A 58 5.77 6.18 -2.10
C LEU A 58 6.59 7.14 -3.00
N PHE A 59 6.37 8.45 -2.87
CA PHE A 59 7.06 9.46 -3.67
C PHE A 59 8.33 10.04 -3.00
N ASP A 60 8.68 9.57 -1.80
CA ASP A 60 9.98 9.84 -1.19
C ASP A 60 11.05 8.87 -1.75
N ASP A 61 12.33 9.11 -1.45
CA ASP A 61 13.44 8.24 -1.88
C ASP A 61 13.29 6.80 -1.35
N ILE A 62 12.62 6.62 -0.20
CA ILE A 62 12.29 5.29 0.33
C ILE A 62 11.24 4.53 -0.51
N GLY A 63 10.57 5.22 -1.44
CA GLY A 63 9.68 4.69 -2.48
C GLY A 63 10.31 3.59 -3.32
N VAL A 64 11.63 3.68 -3.55
CA VAL A 64 12.43 2.73 -4.32
C VAL A 64 13.65 2.34 -3.49
N PRO A 65 13.55 1.31 -2.64
CA PRO A 65 14.67 0.86 -1.83
C PRO A 65 15.86 0.39 -2.69
N GLN A 66 17.07 0.59 -2.19
CA GLN A 66 18.29 0.13 -2.87
C GLN A 66 18.29 -1.39 -3.09
N ASP A 67 17.95 -2.14 -2.05
CA ASP A 67 17.70 -3.58 -2.08
C ASP A 67 16.89 -3.99 -0.84
N TYR A 68 16.48 -5.26 -0.77
CA TYR A 68 15.68 -5.77 0.36
C TYR A 68 16.39 -5.76 1.72
N ARG A 69 17.72 -5.56 1.78
CA ARG A 69 18.50 -5.48 3.02
C ARG A 69 18.54 -4.05 3.58
N HIS A 70 18.21 -3.05 2.76
CA HIS A 70 18.24 -1.63 3.10
C HIS A 70 16.84 -1.02 3.04
N MET A 71 15.87 -1.73 3.62
CA MET A 71 14.51 -1.24 3.83
C MET A 71 14.00 -1.71 5.19
N ASP A 72 13.10 -0.93 5.78
CA ASP A 72 12.39 -1.34 6.99
C ASP A 72 11.32 -2.39 6.68
N GLY A 73 10.76 -2.98 7.74
CA GLY A 73 9.61 -3.88 7.68
C GLY A 73 8.59 -3.53 8.74
N SER A 74 7.31 -3.50 8.36
CA SER A 74 6.18 -3.19 9.23
C SER A 74 5.03 -4.15 8.99
N GLY A 75 4.32 -4.52 10.06
CA GLY A 75 3.05 -5.26 9.96
C GLY A 75 1.89 -4.43 9.40
N VAL A 76 2.07 -3.11 9.26
CA VAL A 76 1.10 -2.10 8.78
C VAL A 76 -0.11 -1.91 9.70
N ASN A 77 -0.74 -3.00 10.12
CA ASN A 77 -1.94 -3.00 10.94
C ASN A 77 -1.61 -3.05 12.44
N THR A 78 -2.56 -2.61 13.25
CA THR A 78 -2.51 -2.79 14.70
C THR A 78 -2.88 -4.23 15.06
N TYR A 79 -2.10 -4.85 15.94
CA TYR A 79 -2.36 -6.18 16.48
C TYR A 79 -2.56 -6.13 17.99
N THR A 80 -3.14 -7.19 18.55
CA THR A 80 -3.29 -7.37 20.00
C THR A 80 -2.30 -8.42 20.49
N LEU A 81 -1.53 -8.08 21.52
CA LEU A 81 -0.73 -9.02 22.30
C LEU A 81 -1.46 -9.29 23.61
N ILE A 82 -1.56 -10.56 24.00
CA ILE A 82 -2.26 -11.00 25.20
C ILE A 82 -1.23 -11.69 26.10
N ASP A 83 -1.14 -11.24 27.35
CA ASP A 83 -0.26 -11.85 28.35
C ASP A 83 -1.00 -12.89 29.19
N LYS A 84 -0.28 -13.47 30.15
CA LYS A 84 -0.89 -14.32 31.17
C LYS A 84 -1.44 -13.41 32.26
N ALA A 85 -2.74 -13.54 32.56
CA ALA A 85 -3.40 -12.87 33.67
C ALA A 85 -2.78 -13.25 35.04
#